data_AF-A0A0F9AWL8-F1
#
_entry.id   AF-A0A0F9AWL8-F1
#
_cell.length_a   1.000
_cell.length_b   1.000
_cell.length_c   1.000
_cell.angle_alpha   90.00
_cell.angle_beta   90.00
_cell.angle_gamma   90.00
#
_symmetry.space_group_name_H-M   'P 1'
#
loop_
_entity.id
_entity.type
_entity.pdbx_description
1 polymer ?
#
loop_
_entity_poly.entity_id
_entity_poly.type
_entity_poly.pdbx_seq_one_letter_code
_entity_poly.pdbx_strand_id
1 'polypeptide(L)'
;MPQRGQTKSLVWDRVKTYELFTQYREDPDPAIRDELVKMYLNLVEYLARRFKNRGEPLEDLVQVGTIGLIKAIDRFDIGREVEFTTYA
;
A
#
# COMPACT_ATOMS: atom_id res chain seq x y z
N MET A 1 11.76 -7.67 -29.73
CA MET A 1 10.59 -8.12 -28.93
C MET A 1 10.59 -7.40 -27.59
N PRO A 2 9.67 -6.47 -27.28
CA PRO A 2 9.45 -6.05 -25.90
C PRO A 2 8.28 -6.85 -25.31
N GLN A 3 8.54 -7.59 -24.23
CA GLN A 3 7.49 -8.20 -23.43
C GLN A 3 6.72 -7.06 -22.76
N ARG A 4 5.47 -6.82 -23.19
CA ARG A 4 4.54 -5.90 -22.52
C ARG A 4 4.37 -6.42 -21.09
N GLY A 5 4.95 -5.72 -20.12
CA GLY A 5 4.69 -5.98 -18.71
C GLY A 5 3.19 -5.91 -18.48
N GLN A 6 2.61 -7.00 -18.00
CA GLN A 6 1.22 -7.00 -17.54
C GLN A 6 1.14 -5.95 -16.43
N THR A 7 0.52 -4.81 -16.71
CA THR A 7 0.12 -3.88 -15.66
C THR A 7 -0.92 -4.60 -14.84
N LYS A 8 -0.51 -5.23 -13.73
CA LYS A 8 -1.45 -5.77 -12.74
C LYS A 8 -2.38 -4.62 -12.37
N SER A 9 -3.68 -4.82 -12.60
CA SER A 9 -4.70 -3.85 -12.23
C SER A 9 -4.59 -3.56 -10.73
N LEU A 10 -4.33 -2.31 -10.37
CA LEU A 10 -4.30 -1.83 -8.99
C LEU A 10 -5.75 -1.64 -8.52
N VAL A 11 -6.47 -2.74 -8.35
CA VAL A 11 -7.85 -2.76 -7.86
C VAL A 11 -7.86 -3.49 -6.54
N TRP A 12 -8.18 -2.77 -5.48
CA TRP A 12 -8.38 -3.32 -4.15
C TRP A 12 -9.86 -3.48 -3.90
N ASP A 13 -10.21 -4.56 -3.22
CA ASP A 13 -11.56 -4.78 -2.75
C ASP A 13 -11.87 -3.77 -1.64
N ARG A 14 -12.81 -2.85 -1.91
CA ARG A 14 -13.20 -1.80 -0.96
C ARG A 14 -13.87 -2.36 0.28
N VAL A 15 -14.66 -3.43 0.14
CA VAL A 15 -15.34 -4.07 1.27
C VAL A 15 -14.29 -4.68 2.18
N LYS A 16 -13.38 -5.48 1.61
CA LYS A 16 -12.30 -6.10 2.39
C LYS A 16 -11.39 -5.05 3.04
N THR A 17 -11.06 -4.00 2.31
CA THR A 17 -10.26 -2.88 2.83
C THR A 17 -10.93 -2.26 4.06
N TYR A 18 -12.22 -1.94 3.94
CA TYR A 18 -13.00 -1.34 5.02
C TYR A 18 -13.08 -2.26 6.24
N GLU A 19 -13.34 -3.55 6.04
CA GLU A 19 -13.40 -4.56 7.11
C GLU A 19 -12.08 -4.65 7.88
N LEU A 20 -10.95 -4.79 7.18
CA LEU A 20 -9.64 -4.89 7.83
C LEU A 20 -9.27 -3.62 8.60
N PHE A 21 -9.54 -2.44 8.03
CA PHE A 21 -9.28 -1.19 8.76
C PHE A 21 -10.21 -1.01 9.96
N THR A 22 -11.46 -1.45 9.88
CA THR A 22 -12.40 -1.43 11.01
C THR A 22 -11.89 -2.33 12.12
N GLN A 23 -11.56 -3.58 11.81
CA GLN A 23 -11.01 -4.54 12.77
C GLN A 23 -9.71 -4.01 13.40
N TYR A 24 -8.79 -3.49 12.60
CA TYR A 24 -7.52 -2.93 13.09
C TYR A 24 -7.71 -1.73 14.03
N ARG A 25 -8.79 -0.98 13.87
CA ARG A 25 -9.12 0.17 14.73
C ARG A 25 -9.75 -0.26 16.06
N GLU A 26 -10.49 -1.35 16.07
CA GLU A 26 -11.07 -1.95 17.27
C GLU A 26 -10.00 -2.69 18.09
N ASP A 27 -9.17 -3.50 17.42
CA ASP A 27 -8.08 -4.27 18.01
C ASP A 27 -6.83 -4.21 17.11
N PRO A 28 -5.81 -3.41 17.48
CA PRO A 28 -4.57 -3.26 16.70
C PRO A 28 -3.68 -4.52 16.66
N ASP A 29 -4.16 -5.59 16.02
CA ASP A 29 -3.45 -6.84 15.83
C ASP A 29 -2.33 -6.69 14.76
N PRO A 30 -1.08 -7.03 15.08
CA PRO A 30 0.01 -7.12 14.10
C PRO A 30 -0.31 -7.95 12.86
N ALA A 31 -1.11 -9.02 12.97
CA ALA A 31 -1.49 -9.87 11.85
C ALA A 31 -2.38 -9.12 10.84
N ILE A 32 -3.32 -8.30 11.32
CA ILE A 32 -4.19 -7.47 10.47
C ILE A 32 -3.35 -6.38 9.78
N ARG A 33 -2.43 -5.74 10.51
CA ARG A 33 -1.50 -4.77 9.92
C ARG A 33 -0.66 -5.42 8.82
N ASP A 34 -0.12 -6.61 9.05
CA ASP A 34 0.67 -7.33 8.05
C ASP A 34 -0.17 -7.73 6.83
N GLU A 35 -1.45 -8.06 6.99
CA GLU A 35 -2.37 -8.29 5.88
C GLU A 35 -2.61 -7.02 5.05
N LEU A 36 -2.87 -5.89 5.72
CA LEU A 36 -3.00 -4.58 5.07
C LEU A 36 -1.72 -4.21 4.30
N VAL A 37 -0.54 -4.42 4.90
CA VAL A 37 0.75 -4.16 4.23
C VAL A 37 0.89 -5.04 2.97
N LYS A 38 0.62 -6.35 3.06
CA LYS A 38 0.69 -7.27 1.91
C LYS A 38 -0.29 -6.87 0.80
N MET A 39 -1.47 -6.40 1.17
CA MET A 39 -2.50 -5.97 0.24
C MET A 39 -2.05 -4.76 -0.60
N TYR A 40 -1.31 -3.82 0.01
CA TYR A 40 -0.88 -2.58 -0.64
C TYR A 40 0.59 -2.56 -1.10
N LEU A 41 1.34 -3.66 -0.94
CA LEU A 41 2.75 -3.71 -1.33
C LEU A 41 2.94 -3.46 -2.85
N ASN A 42 1.99 -3.90 -3.67
CA ASN A 42 1.98 -3.62 -5.12
C ASN A 42 1.86 -2.12 -5.45
N LEU A 43 1.20 -1.32 -4.61
CA LEU A 43 1.15 0.14 -4.75
C LEU A 43 2.55 0.73 -4.53
N VAL A 44 3.25 0.27 -3.49
CA VAL A 44 4.63 0.71 -3.19
C VAL A 44 5.55 0.38 -4.37
N GLU A 45 5.51 -0.85 -4.88
CA GLU A 45 6.32 -1.25 -6.04
C GLU A 45 5.99 -0.42 -7.28
N TYR A 46 4.70 -0.17 -7.53
CA TYR A 46 4.25 0.65 -8.65
C TYR A 46 4.78 2.08 -8.54
N LEU A 47 4.64 2.71 -7.38
CA LEU A 47 5.13 4.06 -7.14
C LEU A 47 6.66 4.12 -7.23
N ALA A 48 7.38 3.21 -6.57
CA ALA A 48 8.84 3.14 -6.58
C ALA A 48 9.41 3.03 -8.01
N ARG A 49 8.78 2.23 -8.89
CA ARG A 49 9.18 2.13 -10.31
C ARG A 49 9.09 3.46 -11.06
N ARG A 50 8.19 4.37 -10.68
CA ARG A 50 8.09 5.72 -11.27
C ARG A 50 9.22 6.64 -10.83
N PHE A 51 9.88 6.34 -9.71
CA PHE A 51 11.02 7.10 -9.17
C PHE A 51 12.40 6.50 -9.50
N LYS A 52 12.44 5.31 -10.11
CA LYS A 52 13.68 4.55 -10.42
C LYS A 52 14.78 5.35 -11.15
N ASN A 53 14.43 6.37 -11.94
CA ASN A 53 15.40 7.13 -12.74
C ASN A 53 16.02 8.33 -12.00
N ARG A 54 15.90 8.40 -10.67
CA ARG A 54 16.37 9.54 -9.85
C ARG A 54 17.67 9.29 -9.08
N GLY A 55 18.37 8.18 -9.37
CA GLY A 55 19.69 7.88 -8.81
C GLY A 55 19.71 6.86 -7.68
N GLU A 56 18.55 6.52 -7.11
CA GLU A 56 18.44 5.51 -6.05
C GLU A 56 18.10 4.11 -6.59
N PRO A 57 18.65 3.03 -5.99
CA PRO A 57 18.22 1.66 -6.29
C PRO A 57 16.72 1.45 -6.06
N LEU A 58 16.10 0.64 -6.93
CA LEU A 58 14.67 0.33 -6.81
C LEU A 58 14.33 -0.32 -5.46
N GLU A 59 15.21 -1.17 -4.96
CA GLU A 59 15.02 -1.87 -3.68
C GLU A 59 14.95 -0.87 -2.51
N ASP A 60 15.82 0.13 -2.49
CA ASP A 60 15.83 1.17 -1.45
C ASP A 60 14.54 2.01 -1.51
N LEU A 61 14.08 2.36 -2.72
CA LEU A 61 12.80 3.05 -2.91
C LEU A 61 11.61 2.22 -2.41
N VAL A 62 11.63 0.90 -2.63
CA VAL A 62 10.58 -0.01 -2.13
C VAL A 62 10.65 -0.13 -0.61
N GLN A 63 11.82 -0.21 -0.01
CA GLN A 63 11.96 -0.26 1.45
C GLN A 63 11.41 1.01 2.11
N VAL A 64 11.83 2.20 1.64
CA VAL A 64 11.34 3.47 2.17
C VAL A 64 9.83 3.62 1.94
N GLY A 65 9.33 3.24 0.76
CA GLY A 65 7.90 3.25 0.46
C GLY A 65 7.10 2.30 1.35
N THR A 66 7.68 1.14 1.72
CA THR A 66 7.04 0.17 2.63
C THR A 66 6.94 0.74 4.05
N ILE A 67 7.98 1.45 4.52
CA ILE A 67 7.93 2.18 5.80
C ILE A 67 6.84 3.26 5.77
N GLY A 68 6.72 3.98 4.65
CA GLY A 68 5.66 4.96 4.41
C GLY A 68 4.27 4.33 4.48
N LEU A 69 4.09 3.18 3.82
CA LEU A 69 2.85 2.41 3.82
C LEU A 69 2.44 1.98 5.24
N ILE A 70 3.38 1.42 6.02
CA ILE A 70 3.12 1.01 7.40
C ILE A 70 2.63 2.22 8.23
N LYS A 71 3.34 3.35 8.14
CA LYS A 71 2.93 4.59 8.84
C LYS A 71 1.58 5.11 8.37
N ALA A 72 1.25 4.96 7.10
CA ALA A 72 -0.05 5.34 6.55
C ALA A 72 -1.16 4.45 7.11
N ILE A 73 -0.96 3.13 7.16
CA ILE A 73 -1.90 2.17 7.77
C ILE A 73 -2.16 2.52 9.23
N ASP A 74 -1.10 2.75 10.01
CA ASP A 74 -1.21 3.08 11.44
C ASP A 74 -2.07 4.35 11.68
N ARG A 75 -2.02 5.31 10.75
CA ARG A 75 -2.65 6.64 10.88
C ARG A 75 -3.95 6.81 10.10
N PHE A 76 -4.32 5.86 9.25
CA PHE A 76 -5.49 6.00 8.38
C PHE A 76 -6.81 5.95 9.14
N ASP A 77 -7.58 7.01 9.04
CA ASP A 77 -8.87 7.15 9.70
C ASP A 77 -10.01 6.88 8.72
N ILE A 78 -10.75 5.80 8.95
CA ILE A 78 -11.90 5.38 8.13
C ILE A 78 -13.05 6.39 8.14
N GLY A 79 -13.10 7.30 9.12
CA GLY A 79 -14.12 8.34 9.22
C GLY A 79 -13.93 9.51 8.25
N ARG A 80 -12.82 9.57 7.52
CA ARG A 80 -12.49 10.70 6.63
C ARG A 80 -13.12 10.63 5.23
N GLU A 81 -13.95 9.61 4.94
CA GLU A 81 -14.62 9.40 3.64
C GLU A 81 -13.67 9.41 2.41
N VAL A 82 -12.38 9.15 2.61
CA VAL A 82 -11.37 9.05 1.54
C VAL A 82 -10.87 7.62 1.43
N GLU A 83 -10.61 7.18 0.20
CA GLU A 83 -9.98 5.89 -0.07
C GLU A 83 -8.54 5.88 0.46
N PHE A 84 -8.11 4.77 1.05
CA PHE A 84 -6.76 4.63 1.60
C PHE A 84 -5.65 4.94 0.57
N THR A 85 -5.85 4.52 -0.68
CA THR A 85 -4.92 4.73 -1.80
C THR A 85 -4.78 6.20 -2.21
N THR A 86 -5.70 7.06 -1.79
CA THR A 86 -5.62 8.51 -1.98
C THR A 86 -4.86 9.19 -0.84
N TYR A 87 -4.86 8.56 0.34
CA TYR A 87 -4.19 9.05 1.54
C TYR A 87 -2.70 8.67 1.60
N ALA A 88 -2.36 7.44 1.21
CA ALA A 88 -1.02 6.86 1.25
C ALA A 88 -0.12 7.31 0.10
#